data_AF-A0A3L6Q3J9-F1
#
_entry.id   AF-A0A3L6Q3J9-F1
#
_cell.length_a   1.000
_cell.length_b   1.000
_cell.length_c   1.000
_cell.angle_alpha   90.00
_cell.angle_beta   90.00
_cell.angle_gamma   90.00
#
_symmetry.space_group_name_H-M   'P 1'
#
loop_
_entity.id
_entity.type
_entity.pdbx_description
1 polymer ?
#
loop_
_entity_poly.entity_id
_entity_poly.type
_entity_poly.pdbx_seq_one_letter_code
_entity_poly.pdbx_strand_id
1 'polypeptide(L)'
;MTEEFSHVGWYNFADMTEPGLKFVTMEFFMTLSFKEESNTTYIYFRFFDEQFKLTAKEHSVALSFDKECLIDPSMLAKTYKYDRTTWWNEIFEEPVSSKNRIVSIHHPTLRMLAKWIGMVVHPRSNLRLCRLPELQYLFAMAKKINLSPVMSILAH
;
A
#
# COMPACT_ATOMS: atom_id res chain seq x y z
N MET A 1 -8.01 -16.66 7.48
CA MET A 1 -8.96 -15.56 7.27
C MET A 1 -9.44 -15.15 8.64
N THR A 2 -9.40 -13.86 8.95
CA THR A 2 -9.52 -13.37 10.34
C THR A 2 -11.00 -13.13 10.71
N GLU A 3 -11.31 -13.15 12.01
CA GLU A 3 -12.68 -13.05 12.54
C GLU A 3 -13.39 -11.78 12.05
N GLU A 4 -12.66 -10.68 11.89
CA GLU A 4 -13.16 -9.36 11.51
C GLU A 4 -13.76 -9.35 10.10
N PHE A 5 -13.14 -10.04 9.15
CA PHE A 5 -13.68 -10.16 7.78
C PHE A 5 -14.82 -11.17 7.70
N SER A 6 -14.96 -12.05 8.69
CA SER A 6 -16.14 -12.93 8.77
C SER A 6 -17.41 -12.13 9.09
N HIS A 7 -17.32 -11.05 9.88
CA HIS A 7 -18.47 -10.21 10.21
C HIS A 7 -19.11 -9.54 8.99
N VAL A 8 -18.32 -9.24 7.95
CA VAL A 8 -18.82 -8.69 6.67
C VAL A 8 -19.24 -9.77 5.66
N GLY A 9 -19.44 -11.02 6.12
CA GLY A 9 -19.96 -12.10 5.29
C GLY A 9 -18.97 -12.64 4.26
N TRP A 10 -17.65 -12.49 4.46
CA TRP A 10 -16.64 -12.89 3.47
C TRP A 10 -16.62 -14.40 3.14
N TYR A 11 -17.31 -15.24 3.92
CA TYR A 11 -17.50 -16.67 3.67
C TYR A 11 -18.76 -17.01 2.85
N ASN A 12 -19.73 -16.10 2.79
CA ASN A 12 -20.97 -16.26 2.04
C ASN A 12 -21.28 -14.89 1.42
N PHE A 13 -21.00 -14.75 0.11
CA PHE A 13 -21.41 -13.59 -0.69
C PHE A 13 -22.94 -13.52 -0.86
N ALA A 14 -23.71 -13.90 0.16
CA ALA A 14 -25.15 -13.70 0.23
C ALA A 14 -25.44 -12.21 0.05
N ASP A 15 -26.56 -11.91 -0.63
CA ASP A 15 -26.98 -10.60 -1.12
C ASP A 15 -26.84 -9.48 -0.08
N MET A 16 -25.64 -8.92 0.06
CA MET A 16 -25.46 -7.61 0.64
C MET A 16 -26.02 -6.61 -0.37
N THR A 17 -27.23 -6.12 -0.12
CA THR A 17 -27.82 -5.07 -0.93
C THR A 17 -26.85 -3.87 -1.02
N GLU A 18 -26.71 -3.25 -2.20
CA GLU A 18 -25.82 -2.10 -2.42
C GLU A 18 -25.86 -1.01 -1.33
N PRO A 19 -27.03 -0.65 -0.74
CA PRO A 19 -27.09 0.28 0.38
C PRO A 19 -26.26 -0.16 1.59
N GLY A 20 -26.29 -1.44 1.95
CA GLY A 20 -25.50 -1.98 3.07
C GLY A 20 -24.01 -1.88 2.83
N LEU A 21 -23.54 -2.21 1.63
CA LEU A 21 -22.13 -2.10 1.24
C LEU A 21 -21.62 -0.66 1.35
N LYS A 22 -22.42 0.32 0.91
CA LYS A 22 -22.06 1.74 1.01
C LYS A 22 -21.88 2.18 2.47
N PHE A 23 -22.79 1.82 3.37
CA PHE A 23 -22.70 2.22 4.78
C PHE A 23 -21.52 1.57 5.48
N VAL A 24 -21.28 0.27 5.25
CA VAL A 24 -20.12 -0.45 5.81
C VAL A 24 -18.80 0.14 5.30
N THR A 25 -18.73 0.45 4.01
CA THR A 25 -17.54 1.09 3.42
C THR A 25 -17.30 2.49 4.01
N MET A 26 -18.36 3.29 4.15
CA MET A 26 -18.27 4.61 4.76
C MET A 26 -17.84 4.53 6.22
N GLU A 27 -18.43 3.63 7.01
CA GLU A 27 -18.08 3.43 8.42
C GLU A 27 -16.60 3.05 8.57
N PHE A 28 -16.14 2.08 7.78
CA PHE A 28 -14.74 1.68 7.76
C PHE A 28 -13.82 2.88 7.53
N PHE A 29 -14.02 3.63 6.45
CA PHE A 29 -13.14 4.75 6.12
C PHE A 29 -13.25 5.94 7.10
N MET A 30 -14.43 6.18 7.67
CA MET A 30 -14.62 7.26 8.66
C MET A 30 -14.01 6.94 10.03
N THR A 31 -13.85 5.66 10.35
CA THR A 31 -13.31 5.20 11.64
C THR A 31 -11.88 4.68 11.54
N LEU A 32 -11.38 4.49 10.31
CA LEU A 32 -10.01 4.04 10.05
C LEU A 32 -9.01 5.01 10.65
N SER A 33 -8.24 4.51 11.61
CA SER A 33 -7.17 5.26 12.27
C SER A 33 -6.03 4.31 12.60
N PHE A 34 -4.84 4.86 12.83
CA PHE A 34 -3.68 4.08 13.19
C PHE A 34 -2.90 4.73 14.33
N LYS A 35 -2.25 3.90 15.15
CA LYS A 35 -1.37 4.32 16.23
C LYS A 35 -0.10 3.49 16.21
N GLU A 36 1.02 4.15 16.46
CA GLU A 36 2.28 3.47 16.66
C GLU A 36 2.53 3.29 18.16
N GLU A 37 2.58 2.05 18.62
CA GLU A 37 2.85 1.68 20.00
C GLU A 37 4.01 0.68 20.02
N SER A 38 5.10 1.01 20.71
CA SER A 38 6.26 0.12 20.87
C SER A 38 6.77 -0.49 19.55
N ASN A 39 6.94 0.36 18.51
CA ASN A 39 7.39 -0.04 17.17
C ASN A 39 6.43 -1.01 16.43
N THR A 40 5.17 -1.05 16.85
CA THR A 40 4.08 -1.78 16.20
C THR A 40 3.00 -0.80 15.79
N THR A 41 2.62 -0.82 14.52
CA THR A 41 1.48 -0.05 14.02
C THR A 41 0.20 -0.85 14.22
N TYR A 42 -0.71 -0.30 15.01
CA TYR A 42 -2.08 -0.79 15.17
C TYR A 42 -3.02 0.02 14.30
N ILE A 43 -3.97 -0.67 13.68
CA ILE A 43 -5.02 -0.13 12.83
C ILE A 43 -6.34 -0.40 13.55
N TYR A 44 -7.15 0.64 13.65
CA TYR A 44 -8.47 0.62 14.25
C TYR A 44 -9.48 1.01 13.19
N PHE A 45 -10.60 0.30 13.16
CA PHE A 45 -11.73 0.58 12.28
C PHE A 45 -12.99 -0.04 12.88
N ARG A 46 -14.15 0.29 12.32
CA ARG A 46 -15.43 -0.32 12.69
C ARG A 46 -16.09 -1.03 11.52
N PHE A 47 -16.79 -2.10 11.84
CA PHE A 47 -17.83 -2.69 11.01
C PHE A 47 -19.05 -2.97 11.88
N PHE A 48 -20.24 -2.53 11.44
CA PHE A 48 -21.50 -2.75 12.14
C PHE A 48 -21.47 -2.22 13.59
N ASP A 49 -20.94 -1.03 13.79
CA ASP A 49 -20.72 -0.37 15.09
C ASP A 49 -19.73 -1.07 16.04
N GLU A 50 -19.17 -2.22 15.66
CA GLU A 50 -18.16 -2.95 16.43
C GLU A 50 -16.74 -2.47 16.07
N GLN A 51 -15.92 -2.19 17.07
CA GLN A 51 -14.54 -1.73 16.88
C GLN A 51 -13.57 -2.90 16.81
N PHE A 52 -12.79 -2.92 15.73
CA PHE A 52 -11.72 -3.87 15.53
C PHE A 52 -10.35 -3.22 15.70
N LYS A 53 -9.39 -4.01 16.19
CA LYS A 53 -7.99 -3.63 16.35
C LYS A 53 -7.11 -4.72 15.74
N LEU A 54 -6.34 -4.36 14.72
CA LEU A 54 -5.39 -5.24 14.07
C LEU A 54 -4.00 -4.61 14.05
N THR A 55 -2.94 -5.40 14.14
CA THR A 55 -1.61 -4.93 13.72
C THR A 55 -1.59 -4.72 12.20
N ALA A 56 -0.69 -3.88 11.69
CA ALA A 56 -0.51 -3.70 10.25
C ALA A 56 -0.21 -5.02 9.52
N LYS A 57 0.45 -5.97 10.20
CA LYS A 57 0.73 -7.30 9.68
C LYS A 57 -0.55 -8.15 9.60
N GLU A 58 -1.34 -8.20 10.67
CA GLU A 58 -2.62 -8.93 10.67
C GLU A 58 -3.58 -8.35 9.64
N HIS A 59 -3.69 -7.03 9.53
CA HIS A 59 -4.51 -6.38 8.52
C HIS A 59 -4.04 -6.72 7.09
N SER A 60 -2.72 -6.78 6.85
CA SER A 60 -2.18 -7.23 5.57
C SER A 60 -2.56 -8.68 5.24
N VAL A 61 -2.47 -9.58 6.22
CA VAL A 61 -2.86 -10.99 6.03
C VAL A 61 -4.38 -11.12 5.85
N ALA A 62 -5.17 -10.31 6.53
CA ALA A 62 -6.62 -10.27 6.40
C ALA A 62 -7.05 -9.83 4.99
N LEU A 63 -6.31 -8.89 4.38
CA LEU A 63 -6.42 -8.51 2.96
C LEU A 63 -5.81 -9.55 1.99
N SER A 64 -5.50 -10.75 2.47
CA SER A 64 -4.96 -11.88 1.68
C SER A 64 -3.56 -11.67 1.10
N PHE A 65 -2.78 -10.71 1.61
CA PHE A 65 -1.35 -10.69 1.31
C PHE A 65 -0.62 -11.81 2.05
N ASP A 66 0.46 -12.31 1.43
CA ASP A 66 1.29 -13.34 2.03
C ASP A 66 1.83 -12.88 3.41
N LYS A 67 1.84 -13.79 4.39
CA LYS A 67 2.34 -13.50 5.74
C LYS A 67 3.82 -13.14 5.78
N GLU A 68 4.61 -13.54 4.77
CA GLU A 68 6.01 -13.21 4.62
C GLU A 68 6.23 -11.86 3.93
N CYS A 69 5.16 -11.19 3.47
CA CYS A 69 5.27 -9.83 2.96
C CYS A 69 5.88 -8.91 4.02
N LEU A 70 6.82 -8.08 3.56
CA LEU A 70 7.29 -6.93 4.31
C LEU A 70 6.14 -5.94 4.46
N ILE A 71 6.03 -5.34 5.63
CA ILE A 71 4.98 -4.36 5.94
C ILE A 71 5.56 -2.95 5.91
N ASP A 72 6.74 -2.76 6.50
CA ASP A 72 7.43 -1.48 6.58
C ASP A 72 8.40 -1.29 5.41
N PRO A 73 8.19 -0.30 4.52
CA PRO A 73 9.12 0.04 3.45
C PRO A 73 10.54 0.40 3.92
N SER A 74 10.74 0.79 5.19
CA SER A 74 12.08 1.06 5.75
C SER A 74 12.98 -0.19 5.74
N MET A 75 12.39 -1.38 5.75
CA MET A 75 13.11 -2.65 5.64
C MET A 75 13.80 -2.83 4.28
N LEU A 76 13.34 -2.14 3.23
CA LEU A 76 14.03 -2.14 1.95
C LEU A 76 15.46 -1.61 2.07
N ALA A 77 15.65 -0.54 2.85
CA ALA A 77 16.98 0.04 3.07
C ALA A 77 17.85 -0.89 3.92
N LYS A 78 17.28 -1.44 5.01
CA LYS A 78 18.00 -2.29 5.97
C LYS A 78 18.41 -3.65 5.39
N THR A 79 17.52 -4.30 4.64
CA THR A 79 17.71 -5.70 4.20
C THR A 79 18.10 -5.81 2.73
N TYR A 80 17.60 -4.93 1.88
CA TYR A 80 17.74 -5.03 0.42
C TYR A 80 18.62 -3.93 -0.19
N LYS A 81 19.34 -3.18 0.66
CA LYS A 81 20.26 -2.10 0.25
C LYS A 81 19.58 -1.06 -0.65
N TYR A 82 18.30 -0.81 -0.43
CA TYR A 82 17.61 0.27 -1.12
C TYR A 82 18.23 1.62 -0.74
N ASP A 83 18.82 2.27 -1.73
CA ASP A 83 19.18 3.68 -1.68
C ASP A 83 18.41 4.42 -2.77
N ARG A 84 17.72 5.50 -2.36
CA ARG A 84 16.87 6.27 -3.28
C ARG A 84 17.67 6.82 -4.45
N THR A 85 18.86 7.36 -4.19
CA THR A 85 19.67 8.05 -5.21
C THR A 85 20.25 7.06 -6.20
N THR A 86 20.75 5.93 -5.70
CA THR A 86 21.29 4.84 -6.51
C THR A 86 20.22 4.21 -7.39
N TRP A 87 19.06 3.86 -6.81
CA TRP A 87 17.94 3.32 -7.57
C TRP A 87 17.42 4.32 -8.61
N TRP A 88 17.37 5.60 -8.24
CA TRP A 88 17.02 6.66 -9.19
C TRP A 88 18.00 6.71 -10.36
N ASN A 89 19.31 6.70 -10.11
CA ASN A 89 20.30 6.73 -11.18
C ASN A 89 20.30 5.43 -12.02
N GLU A 90 19.89 4.30 -11.46
CA GLU A 90 19.78 3.01 -12.17
C GLU A 90 18.65 3.03 -13.22
N ILE A 91 17.57 3.80 -13.01
CA ILE A 91 16.39 3.79 -13.89
C ILE A 91 16.17 5.09 -14.69
N PHE A 92 17.10 6.05 -14.62
CA PHE A 92 17.07 7.34 -15.33
C PHE A 92 18.41 7.66 -16.02
N GLU A 93 18.37 8.26 -17.22
CA GLU A 93 19.57 8.63 -17.99
C GLU A 93 19.99 10.11 -17.83
N GLU A 94 19.11 10.98 -17.31
CA GLU A 94 19.36 12.44 -17.20
C GLU A 94 19.93 12.87 -15.82
N PRO A 95 20.78 13.92 -15.75
CA PRO A 95 21.20 14.50 -14.48
C PRO A 95 20.00 15.15 -13.77
N VAL A 96 19.99 14.97 -12.44
CA VAL A 96 19.22 15.48 -11.27
C VAL A 96 18.17 16.61 -11.44
N SER A 97 18.07 17.32 -12.57
CA SER A 97 17.17 18.45 -12.81
C SER A 97 15.73 18.08 -13.21
N SER A 98 15.48 16.87 -13.76
CA SER A 98 14.13 16.37 -14.11
C SER A 98 13.47 15.53 -12.99
N LYS A 99 13.72 15.90 -11.72
CA LYS A 99 13.37 15.10 -10.53
C LYS A 99 11.94 14.57 -10.56
N ASN A 100 11.83 13.28 -10.26
CA ASN A 100 10.58 12.58 -10.03
C ASN A 100 9.68 12.39 -11.26
N ARG A 101 10.00 12.82 -12.49
CA ARG A 101 9.06 12.63 -13.61
C ARG A 101 8.98 11.17 -14.07
N ILE A 102 7.79 10.57 -14.05
CA ILE A 102 7.61 9.17 -14.52
C ILE A 102 8.06 9.02 -15.99
N VAL A 103 7.81 10.03 -16.83
CA VAL A 103 8.20 10.01 -18.26
C VAL A 103 9.71 9.91 -18.48
N SER A 104 10.53 10.30 -17.52
CA SER A 104 11.99 10.27 -17.63
C SER A 104 12.58 8.90 -17.22
N ILE A 105 11.76 7.95 -16.70
CA ILE A 105 12.19 6.55 -16.49
C ILE A 105 12.49 5.95 -17.86
N HIS A 106 13.72 5.49 -18.12
CA HIS A 106 14.10 5.00 -19.45
C HIS A 106 13.45 3.65 -19.79
N HIS A 107 13.27 2.77 -18.80
CA HIS A 107 12.67 1.45 -19.01
C HIS A 107 11.14 1.53 -19.17
N PRO A 108 10.55 1.11 -20.31
CA PRO A 108 9.12 1.29 -20.59
C PRO A 108 8.21 0.53 -19.62
N THR A 109 8.57 -0.71 -19.24
CA THR A 109 7.80 -1.48 -18.25
C THR A 109 7.80 -0.81 -16.88
N LEU A 110 8.94 -0.32 -16.38
CA LEU A 110 9.00 0.40 -15.10
C LEU A 110 8.19 1.69 -15.15
N ARG A 111 8.21 2.40 -16.29
CA ARG A 111 7.37 3.59 -16.51
C ARG A 111 5.88 3.26 -16.43
N MET A 112 5.45 2.16 -17.03
CA MET A 112 4.07 1.67 -16.95
C MET A 112 3.70 1.29 -15.51
N LEU A 113 4.56 0.53 -14.81
CA LEU A 113 4.33 0.12 -13.42
C LEU A 113 4.23 1.34 -12.48
N ALA A 114 5.09 2.35 -12.65
CA ALA A 114 5.02 3.57 -11.86
C ALA A 114 3.66 4.28 -12.00
N LYS A 115 3.09 4.33 -13.22
CA LYS A 115 1.73 4.87 -13.43
C LYS A 115 0.67 3.99 -12.78
N TRP A 116 0.78 2.68 -12.94
CA TRP A 116 -0.16 1.72 -12.37
C TRP A 116 -0.20 1.81 -10.84
N ILE A 117 0.95 1.90 -10.17
CA ILE A 117 1.04 2.10 -8.71
C ILE A 117 0.33 3.40 -8.31
N GLY A 118 0.61 4.51 -8.97
CA GLY A 118 -0.03 5.81 -8.67
C GLY A 118 -1.54 5.87 -9.02
N MET A 119 -2.05 4.94 -9.81
CA MET A 119 -3.48 4.85 -10.12
C MET A 119 -4.22 3.91 -9.18
N VAL A 120 -3.59 2.80 -8.79
CA VAL A 120 -4.25 1.68 -8.10
C VAL A 120 -3.90 1.63 -6.62
N VAL A 121 -2.63 1.81 -6.28
CA VAL A 121 -2.13 1.68 -4.89
C VAL A 121 -2.14 3.02 -4.17
N HIS A 122 -1.74 4.10 -4.86
CA HIS A 122 -1.75 5.46 -4.33
C HIS A 122 -2.59 6.41 -5.19
N PRO A 123 -3.92 6.17 -5.34
CA PRO A 123 -4.76 6.92 -6.26
C PRO A 123 -4.60 8.44 -6.11
N ARG A 124 -4.18 9.10 -7.19
CA ARG A 124 -4.01 10.56 -7.23
C ARG A 124 -4.25 11.12 -8.61
N SER A 125 -4.67 12.38 -8.66
CA SER A 125 -5.01 13.07 -9.91
C SER A 125 -3.79 13.39 -10.80
N ASN A 126 -2.63 13.71 -10.22
CA ASN A 126 -1.44 14.07 -10.97
C ASN A 126 -0.47 12.90 -11.01
N LEU A 127 -0.34 12.22 -12.16
CA LEU A 127 0.59 11.10 -12.40
C LEU A 127 1.90 11.51 -13.09
N ARG A 128 2.23 12.80 -13.12
CA ARG A 128 3.48 13.26 -13.78
C ARG A 128 4.72 12.87 -12.97
N LEU A 129 4.59 12.86 -11.65
CA LEU A 129 5.69 12.60 -10.72
C LEU A 129 5.61 11.19 -10.14
N CYS A 130 6.73 10.60 -9.73
CA CYS A 130 6.87 9.37 -8.97
C CYS A 130 7.16 9.77 -7.51
N ARG A 131 6.24 9.47 -6.60
CA ARG A 131 6.39 9.76 -5.16
C ARG A 131 7.32 8.75 -4.51
N LEU A 132 7.80 9.06 -3.30
CA LEU A 132 8.72 8.17 -2.57
C LEU A 132 8.12 6.77 -2.33
N PRO A 133 6.87 6.60 -1.86
CA PRO A 133 6.28 5.27 -1.71
C PRO A 133 6.24 4.52 -3.05
N GLU A 134 5.80 5.18 -4.12
CA GLU A 134 5.73 4.58 -5.46
C GLU A 134 7.10 4.10 -5.96
N LEU A 135 8.16 4.88 -5.70
CA LEU A 135 9.53 4.53 -6.07
C LEU A 135 10.03 3.30 -5.27
N GLN A 136 9.65 3.18 -4.00
CA GLN A 136 9.94 2.01 -3.17
C GLN A 136 9.21 0.76 -3.66
N TYR A 137 7.93 0.86 -4.03
CA TYR A 137 7.19 -0.26 -4.63
C TYR A 137 7.77 -0.64 -5.98
N LEU A 138 8.18 0.33 -6.79
CA LEU A 138 8.82 0.06 -8.08
C LEU A 138 10.15 -0.71 -7.90
N PHE A 139 10.96 -0.34 -6.90
CA PHE A 139 12.16 -1.08 -6.53
C PHE A 139 11.82 -2.51 -6.08
N ALA A 140 10.83 -2.65 -5.19
CA ALA A 140 10.41 -3.95 -4.68
C ALA A 140 9.96 -4.88 -5.83
N MET A 141 9.15 -4.38 -6.76
CA MET A 141 8.74 -5.14 -7.95
C MET A 141 9.93 -5.52 -8.84
N ALA A 142 10.84 -4.57 -9.11
CA ALA A 142 12.02 -4.82 -9.94
C ALA A 142 12.95 -5.90 -9.34
N LYS A 143 13.07 -5.94 -8.01
CA LYS A 143 13.89 -6.93 -7.28
C LYS A 143 13.08 -8.14 -6.79
N LYS A 144 11.80 -8.27 -7.17
CA LYS A 144 10.88 -9.36 -6.79
C LYS A 144 10.73 -9.55 -5.28
N ILE A 145 10.65 -8.44 -4.55
CA ILE A 145 10.47 -8.40 -3.09
C ILE A 145 8.97 -8.30 -2.80
N ASN A 146 8.48 -9.18 -1.92
CA ASN A 146 7.10 -9.15 -1.45
C ASN A 146 6.93 -8.02 -0.42
N LEU A 147 6.31 -6.92 -0.85
CA LEU A 147 6.04 -5.75 -0.01
C LEU A 147 4.54 -5.46 -0.04
N SER A 148 3.92 -5.45 1.14
CA SER A 148 2.52 -5.10 1.30
C SER A 148 2.30 -3.59 1.13
N PRO A 149 1.20 -3.16 0.48
CA PRO A 149 0.87 -1.75 0.33
C PRO A 149 0.28 -1.12 1.59
N VAL A 150 -0.14 -1.91 2.59
CA VAL A 150 -0.96 -1.46 3.74
C VAL A 150 -0.40 -0.21 4.42
N MET A 151 0.89 -0.19 4.80
CA MET A 151 1.49 0.96 5.48
C MET A 151 1.51 2.21 4.61
N SER A 152 1.73 2.05 3.30
CA SER A 152 1.77 3.18 2.38
C SER A 152 0.39 3.77 2.07
N ILE A 153 -0.65 2.93 2.10
CA ILE A 153 -2.05 3.37 1.94
C ILE A 153 -2.50 4.16 3.16
N LEU A 154 -2.08 3.75 4.37
CA LEU A 154 -2.44 4.42 5.63
C LEU A 154 -1.73 5.76 5.85
N ALA A 155 -0.60 6.00 5.18
CA ALA A 155 0.20 7.21 5.34
C ALA A 155 -0.32 8.43 4.55
N HIS A 156 -1.55 8.38 4.02
CA HIS A 156 -2.14 9.39 3.14
C HIS A 156 -3.05 10.38 3.85
#